data_AF-A0A973RLI7-F1
#
_entry.id   AF-A0A973RLI7-F1
#
_cell.length_a   1.000
_cell.length_b   1.000
_cell.length_c   1.000
_cell.angle_alpha   90.00
_cell.angle_beta   90.00
_cell.angle_gamma   90.00
#
_symmetry.space_group_name_H-M   'P 1'
#
loop_
_entity.id
_entity.type
_entity.pdbx_description
1 polymer ?
#
loop_
_entity_poly.entity_id
_entity_poly.type
_entity_poly.pdbx_seq_one_letter_code
_entity_poly.pdbx_strand_id
1 'polypeptide(L)'
;MSRKAREGTLTMMDVFDRLSRNSGMHAPMWLGDSKTAKLMAKHLHNIHKKVVGDVIDTARPELGGYDASEPRDAMWAALTEMHPMLCVYEAFAFRDGKLPHRLSPEQRDRFIAETGAYLRLVGAPEEDIPTTMAELGALYEKYADLFEPSKTVYNMPGTGEDWFKVVMRTVVKNFHVSHLRAAIPYALQTSLIELPVMGALPARMRKAMGLSPRLDRAAVLAAKLFLPIAWLMQQGPYERCVLRRMWGPDSIRLLESARRLHERTLAERAVGRLAAGASDATAPAGGAATSVR
;
A
#
# COMPACT_ATOMS: atom_id res chain seq x y z
N MET A 1 0.58 11.38 17.46
CA MET A 1 1.62 12.34 17.07
C MET A 1 1.11 13.78 17.14
N SER A 2 -0.02 14.10 16.51
CA SER A 2 -0.61 15.46 16.50
C SER A 2 -0.72 16.15 17.84
N ARG A 3 -1.25 15.44 18.84
CA ARG A 3 -1.34 15.96 20.22
C ARG A 3 0.04 16.32 20.82
N LYS A 4 0.98 15.37 20.83
CA LYS A 4 2.33 15.59 21.36
C LYS A 4 3.09 16.70 20.63
N ALA A 5 2.89 16.86 19.32
CA ALA A 5 3.53 17.93 18.57
C ALA A 5 2.97 19.31 18.96
N ARG A 6 1.64 19.44 19.12
CA ARG A 6 1.01 20.67 19.62
C ARG A 6 1.43 21.00 21.05
N GLU A 7 1.56 19.98 21.90
CA GLU A 7 2.06 20.11 23.28
C GLU A 7 3.58 20.36 23.35
N GLY A 8 4.29 20.31 22.21
CA GLY A 8 5.74 20.51 22.17
C GLY A 8 6.55 19.36 22.79
N THR A 9 5.98 18.17 22.94
CA THR A 9 6.59 16.98 23.59
C THR A 9 6.95 15.86 22.61
N LEU A 10 6.70 16.04 21.31
CA LEU A 10 7.01 15.04 20.29
C LEU A 10 8.52 14.80 20.16
N THR A 11 8.94 13.53 20.13
CA THR A 11 10.33 13.12 19.94
C THR A 11 10.55 12.37 18.62
N MET A 12 11.81 12.18 18.23
CA MET A 12 12.15 11.34 17.07
C MET A 12 11.76 9.87 17.26
N MET A 13 11.78 9.36 18.51
CA MET A 13 11.31 8.00 18.79
C MET A 13 9.81 7.87 18.50
N ASP A 14 9.00 8.87 18.88
CA ASP A 14 7.57 8.86 18.58
C ASP A 14 7.27 8.83 17.07
N VAL A 15 8.05 9.57 16.28
CA VAL A 15 7.96 9.59 14.82
C VAL A 15 8.29 8.21 14.25
N PHE A 16 9.42 7.64 14.67
CA PHE A 16 9.86 6.32 14.22
C PHE A 16 8.86 5.22 14.60
N ASP A 17 8.37 5.22 15.83
CA ASP A 17 7.39 4.25 16.32
C ASP A 17 6.05 4.34 15.57
N ARG A 18 5.64 5.54 15.15
CA ARG A 18 4.45 5.68 14.30
C ARG A 18 4.69 5.10 12.91
N LEU A 19 5.83 5.40 12.27
CA LEU A 19 6.17 4.90 10.94
C LEU A 19 6.22 3.36 10.92
N SER A 20 6.92 2.76 11.88
CA SER A 20 7.03 1.30 11.98
C SER A 20 5.67 0.65 12.21
N ARG A 21 4.85 1.18 13.14
CA ARG A 21 3.49 0.68 13.38
C ARG A 21 2.60 0.77 12.14
N ASN A 22 2.71 1.85 11.36
CA ASN A 22 1.92 1.98 10.13
C ASN A 22 2.16 0.76 9.23
N SER A 23 3.41 0.51 8.87
CA SER A 23 3.77 -0.63 8.01
C SER A 23 3.45 -2.00 8.64
N GLY A 24 3.67 -2.17 9.95
CA GLY A 24 3.45 -3.43 10.66
C GLY A 24 1.98 -3.81 10.86
N MET A 25 1.05 -2.85 10.87
CA MET A 25 -0.39 -3.14 11.01
C MET A 25 -1.03 -3.58 9.69
N HIS A 26 -0.55 -3.10 8.53
CA HIS A 26 -1.09 -3.53 7.24
C HIS A 26 -0.57 -4.90 6.79
N ALA A 27 0.68 -5.25 7.13
CA ALA A 27 1.26 -6.52 6.69
C ALA A 27 0.40 -7.76 7.05
N PRO A 28 -0.18 -7.90 8.26
CA PRO A 28 -1.10 -9.00 8.58
C PRO A 28 -2.41 -9.00 7.81
N MET A 29 -2.85 -7.84 7.28
CA MET A 29 -4.04 -7.76 6.43
C MET A 29 -3.74 -8.26 5.02
N TRP A 30 -2.52 -8.06 4.52
CA TRP A 30 -2.10 -8.50 3.18
C TRP A 30 -1.61 -9.95 3.13
N LEU A 31 -0.89 -10.38 4.18
CA LEU A 31 -0.16 -11.66 4.19
C LEU A 31 -0.73 -12.68 5.20
N GLY A 32 -1.65 -12.25 6.07
CA GLY A 32 -2.29 -13.12 7.04
C GLY A 32 -3.39 -13.99 6.41
N ASP A 33 -3.81 -15.03 7.15
CA ASP A 33 -5.04 -15.75 6.82
C ASP A 33 -6.28 -14.86 7.03
N SER A 34 -7.45 -15.32 6.56
CA SER A 34 -8.69 -14.53 6.65
C SER A 34 -9.06 -14.15 8.08
N LYS A 35 -8.73 -14.98 9.08
CA LYS A 35 -9.01 -14.70 10.49
C LYS A 35 -8.12 -13.56 10.99
N THR A 36 -6.83 -13.64 10.71
CA THR A 36 -5.81 -12.65 11.08
C THR A 36 -6.11 -11.31 10.43
N ALA A 37 -6.42 -11.31 9.13
CA ALA A 37 -6.75 -10.09 8.40
C ALA A 37 -8.00 -9.41 8.99
N LYS A 38 -9.08 -10.15 9.29
CA LYS A 38 -10.30 -9.61 9.92
C LYS A 38 -10.06 -9.03 11.31
N LEU A 39 -9.25 -9.70 12.14
CA LEU A 39 -8.89 -9.21 13.47
C LEU A 39 -8.08 -7.92 13.40
N MET A 40 -7.11 -7.85 12.48
CA MET A 40 -6.31 -6.65 12.29
C MET A 40 -7.13 -5.49 11.69
N ALA A 41 -8.02 -5.78 10.73
CA ALA A 41 -8.94 -4.78 10.18
C ALA A 41 -9.82 -4.16 11.29
N LYS A 42 -10.39 -5.00 12.18
CA LYS A 42 -11.16 -4.52 13.34
C LYS A 42 -10.31 -3.66 14.29
N HIS A 43 -9.07 -4.07 14.54
CA HIS A 43 -8.14 -3.31 15.38
C HIS A 43 -7.83 -1.93 14.77
N LEU A 44 -7.50 -1.89 13.47
CA LEU A 44 -7.20 -0.67 12.74
C LEU A 44 -8.41 0.27 12.69
N HIS A 45 -9.60 -0.27 12.42
CA HIS A 45 -10.84 0.51 12.42
C HIS A 45 -11.08 1.20 13.77
N ASN A 46 -10.84 0.52 14.90
CA ASN A 46 -10.97 1.13 16.23
C ASN A 46 -9.97 2.28 16.48
N ILE A 47 -8.80 2.23 15.84
CA ILE A 47 -7.83 3.34 15.87
C ILE A 47 -8.35 4.48 15.00
N HIS A 48 -8.84 4.17 13.79
CA HIS A 48 -9.33 5.13 12.81
C HIS A 48 -10.57 5.91 13.24
N LYS A 49 -11.44 5.34 14.10
CA LYS A 49 -12.59 6.06 14.70
C LYS A 49 -12.25 7.38 15.41
N LYS A 50 -10.96 7.60 15.72
CA LYS A 50 -10.46 8.81 16.39
C LYS A 50 -9.76 9.77 15.43
N VAL A 51 -9.70 9.44 14.15
CA VAL A 51 -8.99 10.18 13.10
C VAL A 51 -10.03 10.77 12.17
N VAL A 52 -10.64 11.86 12.65
CA VAL A 52 -11.70 12.59 11.97
C VAL A 52 -11.32 14.07 11.93
N GLY A 53 -11.71 14.77 10.87
CA GLY A 53 -11.57 16.21 10.73
C GLY A 53 -12.63 16.78 9.80
N ASP A 54 -13.16 17.96 10.14
CA ASP A 54 -14.29 18.56 9.42
C ASP A 54 -13.91 19.10 8.04
N VAL A 55 -12.61 19.33 7.80
CA VAL A 55 -12.08 19.89 6.57
C VAL A 55 -10.76 19.19 6.21
N ILE A 56 -10.68 18.66 4.98
CA ILE A 56 -9.46 18.07 4.41
C ILE A 56 -8.41 19.15 4.11
N ASP A 57 -8.86 20.25 3.50
CA ASP A 57 -7.99 21.35 3.11
C ASP A 57 -8.62 22.69 3.49
N THR A 58 -7.95 23.42 4.37
CA THR A 58 -8.41 24.73 4.88
C THR A 58 -8.69 25.77 3.79
N ALA A 59 -8.09 25.66 2.61
CA ALA A 59 -8.36 26.56 1.49
C ALA A 59 -9.46 26.06 0.54
N ARG A 60 -9.93 24.81 0.72
CA ARG A 60 -10.92 24.13 -0.13
C ARG A 60 -11.97 23.42 0.74
N PRO A 61 -12.76 24.17 1.54
CA PRO A 61 -13.75 23.58 2.44
C PRO A 61 -14.83 22.76 1.71
N GLU A 62 -15.06 23.01 0.42
CA GLU A 62 -15.98 22.27 -0.44
C GLU A 62 -15.61 20.80 -0.63
N LEU A 63 -14.35 20.40 -0.38
CA LEU A 63 -13.93 18.99 -0.38
C LEU A 63 -14.52 18.21 0.81
N GLY A 64 -15.03 18.92 1.82
CA GLY A 64 -15.61 18.35 3.02
C GLY A 64 -14.56 17.82 4.00
N GLY A 65 -15.05 16.99 4.92
CA GLY A 65 -14.26 16.37 5.97
C GLY A 65 -13.58 15.06 5.57
N TYR A 66 -12.76 14.58 6.49
CA TYR A 66 -12.07 13.31 6.47
C TYR A 66 -12.48 12.48 7.68
N ASP A 67 -12.84 11.22 7.45
CA ASP A 67 -13.04 10.22 8.50
C ASP A 67 -12.37 8.92 8.10
N ALA A 68 -11.25 8.59 8.74
CA ALA A 68 -10.45 7.41 8.40
C ALA A 68 -11.20 6.08 8.61
N SER A 69 -12.34 6.08 9.31
CA SER A 69 -13.16 4.91 9.57
C SER A 69 -14.37 4.78 8.65
N GLU A 70 -14.68 5.81 7.85
CA GLU A 70 -15.77 5.78 6.89
C GLU A 70 -15.37 5.09 5.56
N PRO A 71 -16.33 4.41 4.89
CA PRO A 71 -16.09 3.61 3.68
C PRO A 71 -15.26 4.31 2.59
N ARG A 72 -15.59 5.57 2.27
CA ARG A 72 -14.94 6.34 1.20
C ARG A 72 -13.45 6.51 1.47
N ASP A 73 -13.10 7.00 2.65
CA ASP A 73 -11.72 7.38 2.98
C ASP A 73 -10.86 6.15 3.26
N ALA A 74 -11.46 5.12 3.88
CA ALA A 74 -10.79 3.83 4.08
C ALA A 74 -10.51 3.11 2.74
N MET A 75 -11.47 3.16 1.79
CA MET A 75 -11.28 2.65 0.43
C MET A 75 -10.13 3.39 -0.29
N TRP A 76 -10.10 4.72 -0.22
CA TRP A 76 -9.04 5.52 -0.85
C TRP A 76 -7.67 5.25 -0.23
N ALA A 77 -7.59 5.11 1.09
CA ALA A 77 -6.36 4.67 1.76
C ALA A 77 -5.89 3.31 1.21
N ALA A 78 -6.79 2.32 1.13
CA ALA A 78 -6.45 1.01 0.61
C ALA A 78 -6.03 1.04 -0.88
N LEU A 79 -6.72 1.80 -1.74
CA LEU A 79 -6.35 1.92 -3.16
C LEU A 79 -5.00 2.63 -3.36
N THR A 80 -4.73 3.66 -2.56
CA THR A 80 -3.45 4.40 -2.56
C THR A 80 -2.32 3.65 -1.85
N GLU A 81 -2.61 2.52 -1.21
CA GLU A 81 -1.60 1.53 -0.81
C GLU A 81 -1.36 0.52 -1.95
N MET A 82 -2.42 -0.11 -2.45
CA MET A 82 -2.30 -1.28 -3.32
C MET A 82 -1.85 -0.94 -4.74
N HIS A 83 -2.30 0.16 -5.33
CA HIS A 83 -1.85 0.53 -6.68
C HIS A 83 -0.38 0.96 -6.70
N PRO A 84 0.12 1.79 -5.76
CA PRO A 84 1.55 2.03 -5.61
C PRO A 84 2.36 0.75 -5.34
N MET A 85 1.85 -0.20 -4.55
CA MET A 85 2.53 -1.49 -4.35
C MET A 85 2.71 -2.25 -5.68
N LEU A 86 1.70 -2.27 -6.56
CA LEU A 86 1.83 -2.83 -7.90
C LEU A 86 2.92 -2.11 -8.71
N CYS A 87 2.93 -0.77 -8.70
CA CYS A 87 3.94 0.01 -9.43
C CYS A 87 5.37 -0.27 -8.92
N VAL A 88 5.54 -0.32 -7.60
CA VAL A 88 6.83 -0.64 -6.96
C VAL A 88 7.26 -2.08 -7.29
N TYR A 89 6.33 -3.04 -7.30
CA TYR A 89 6.60 -4.41 -7.70
C TYR A 89 7.06 -4.50 -9.16
N GLU A 90 6.38 -3.81 -10.09
CA GLU A 90 6.75 -3.77 -11.51
C GLU A 90 8.10 -3.09 -11.73
N ALA A 91 8.43 -2.06 -10.94
CA ALA A 91 9.66 -1.30 -11.07
C ALA A 91 10.88 -1.96 -10.42
N PHE A 92 10.70 -2.76 -9.35
CA PHE A 92 11.81 -3.20 -8.52
C PHE A 92 11.87 -4.70 -8.22
N ALA A 93 10.81 -5.49 -8.43
CA ALA A 93 10.85 -6.92 -8.11
C ALA A 93 11.64 -7.70 -9.17
N PHE A 94 12.75 -8.30 -8.75
CA PHE A 94 13.50 -9.27 -9.54
C PHE A 94 12.85 -10.62 -9.36
N ARG A 95 12.29 -11.16 -10.45
CA ARG A 95 11.51 -12.41 -10.43
C ARG A 95 11.89 -13.29 -11.60
N ASP A 96 11.90 -14.59 -11.37
CA ASP A 96 12.21 -15.60 -12.40
C ASP A 96 13.57 -15.37 -13.09
N GLY A 97 14.55 -14.84 -12.36
CA GLY A 97 15.87 -14.48 -12.89
C GLY A 97 15.87 -13.29 -13.86
N LYS A 98 14.76 -12.55 -13.98
CA LYS A 98 14.60 -11.42 -14.89
C LYS A 98 14.69 -10.08 -14.16
N LEU A 99 15.08 -9.07 -14.93
CA LEU A 99 14.97 -7.67 -14.51
C LEU A 99 13.50 -7.30 -14.22
N PRO A 100 13.25 -6.31 -13.34
CA PRO A 100 11.92 -5.79 -13.13
C PRO A 100 11.26 -5.35 -14.43
N HIS A 101 10.00 -5.69 -14.58
CA HIS A 101 9.19 -5.40 -15.76
C HIS A 101 7.73 -5.26 -15.37
N ARG A 102 6.95 -4.63 -16.26
CA ARG A 102 5.51 -4.51 -16.10
C ARG A 102 4.83 -5.87 -16.25
N LEU A 103 3.77 -6.10 -15.49
CA LEU A 103 2.91 -7.27 -15.64
C LEU A 103 2.06 -7.15 -16.91
N SER A 104 1.57 -8.29 -17.42
CA SER A 104 0.61 -8.27 -18.52
C SER A 104 -0.69 -7.55 -18.11
N PRO A 105 -1.46 -7.00 -19.06
CA PRO A 105 -2.75 -6.37 -18.74
C PRO A 105 -3.65 -7.25 -17.87
N GLU A 106 -3.76 -8.54 -18.20
CA GLU A 106 -4.61 -9.51 -17.51
C GLU A 106 -4.12 -9.78 -16.08
N GLN A 107 -2.79 -9.77 -15.88
CA GLN A 107 -2.20 -9.91 -14.55
C GLN A 107 -2.47 -8.68 -13.68
N ARG A 108 -2.45 -7.48 -14.27
CA ARG A 108 -2.74 -6.23 -13.55
C ARG A 108 -4.23 -6.16 -13.19
N ASP A 109 -5.12 -6.52 -14.10
CA ASP A 109 -6.56 -6.59 -13.83
C ASP A 109 -6.85 -7.61 -12.73
N ARG A 110 -6.24 -8.81 -12.78
CA ARG A 110 -6.36 -9.79 -11.70
C ARG A 110 -5.87 -9.24 -10.35
N PHE A 111 -4.76 -8.51 -10.31
CA PHE A 111 -4.27 -7.89 -9.08
C PHE A 111 -5.30 -6.89 -8.50
N ILE A 112 -5.95 -6.10 -9.36
CA ILE A 112 -7.00 -5.17 -8.93
C ILE A 112 -8.25 -5.93 -8.44
N ALA A 113 -8.70 -6.95 -9.16
CA ALA A 113 -9.81 -7.79 -8.71
C ALA A 113 -9.53 -8.44 -7.34
N GLU A 114 -8.31 -8.97 -7.13
CA GLU A 114 -7.90 -9.56 -5.85
C GLU A 114 -7.81 -8.52 -4.72
N THR A 115 -7.44 -7.28 -5.04
CA THR A 115 -7.47 -6.14 -4.11
C THR A 115 -8.88 -5.89 -3.56
N GLY A 116 -9.94 -6.26 -4.29
CA GLY A 116 -11.32 -6.19 -3.81
C GLY A 116 -11.56 -6.91 -2.48
N ALA A 117 -10.82 -7.98 -2.16
CA ALA A 117 -10.92 -8.61 -0.84
C ALA A 117 -10.45 -7.69 0.30
N TYR A 118 -9.39 -6.92 0.07
CA TYR A 118 -8.87 -5.94 1.02
C TYR A 118 -9.81 -4.73 1.13
N LEU A 119 -10.38 -4.27 0.02
CA LEU A 119 -11.36 -3.17 0.02
C LEU A 119 -12.61 -3.51 0.84
N ARG A 120 -13.13 -4.74 0.72
CA ARG A 120 -14.25 -5.20 1.57
C ARG A 120 -13.88 -5.27 3.05
N LEU A 121 -12.63 -5.62 3.39
CA LEU A 121 -12.18 -5.63 4.80
C LEU A 121 -12.20 -4.24 5.43
N VAL A 122 -11.95 -3.19 4.65
CA VAL A 122 -11.98 -1.80 5.13
C VAL A 122 -13.35 -1.14 4.96
N GLY A 123 -14.35 -1.88 4.47
CA GLY A 123 -15.73 -1.43 4.36
C GLY A 123 -16.05 -0.61 3.10
N ALA A 124 -15.26 -0.74 2.03
CA ALA A 124 -15.55 -0.07 0.76
C ALA A 124 -16.94 -0.46 0.21
N PRO A 125 -17.71 0.48 -0.37
CA PRO A 125 -18.98 0.17 -1.03
C PRO A 125 -18.73 -0.75 -2.23
N GLU A 126 -19.54 -1.80 -2.40
CA GLU A 126 -19.31 -2.83 -3.42
C GLU A 126 -19.31 -2.24 -4.84
N GLU A 127 -20.16 -1.25 -5.09
CA GLU A 127 -20.28 -0.52 -6.35
C GLU A 127 -19.04 0.32 -6.71
N ASP A 128 -18.21 0.67 -5.72
CA ASP A 128 -16.99 1.45 -5.90
C ASP A 128 -15.73 0.56 -5.85
N ILE A 129 -15.85 -0.78 -5.74
CA ILE A 129 -14.71 -1.71 -5.78
C ILE A 129 -14.32 -1.99 -7.24
N PRO A 130 -13.13 -1.56 -7.70
CA PRO A 130 -12.70 -1.85 -9.06
C PRO A 130 -12.26 -3.31 -9.18
N THR A 131 -12.60 -3.91 -10.32
CA THR A 131 -12.19 -5.25 -10.75
C THR A 131 -11.16 -5.23 -11.88
N THR A 132 -10.98 -4.07 -12.51
CA THR A 132 -10.00 -3.88 -13.61
C THR A 132 -9.19 -2.59 -13.42
N MET A 133 -8.06 -2.48 -14.11
CA MET A 133 -7.28 -1.25 -14.18
C MET A 133 -8.05 -0.09 -14.83
N ALA A 134 -8.98 -0.40 -15.75
CA ALA A 134 -9.83 0.60 -16.38
C ALA A 134 -10.84 1.20 -15.39
N GLU A 135 -11.50 0.35 -14.59
CA GLU A 135 -12.40 0.79 -13.52
C GLU A 135 -11.65 1.60 -12.45
N LEU A 136 -10.45 1.16 -12.06
CA LEU A 136 -9.59 1.95 -11.17
C LEU A 136 -9.25 3.33 -11.78
N GLY A 137 -8.98 3.39 -13.09
CA GLY A 137 -8.77 4.64 -13.81
C GLY A 137 -9.99 5.56 -13.75
N ALA A 138 -11.19 5.01 -13.96
CA ALA A 138 -12.45 5.76 -13.85
C ALA A 138 -12.69 6.28 -12.43
N LEU A 139 -12.35 5.52 -11.38
CA LEU A 139 -12.39 6.00 -10.00
C LEU A 139 -11.42 7.17 -9.76
N TYR A 140 -10.20 7.11 -10.29
CA TYR A 140 -9.29 8.26 -10.20
C TYR A 140 -9.83 9.52 -10.90
N GLU A 141 -10.59 9.37 -11.98
CA GLU A 141 -11.26 10.52 -12.60
C GLU A 141 -12.43 11.03 -11.75
N LYS A 142 -13.29 10.13 -11.23
CA LYS A 142 -14.43 10.47 -10.37
C LYS A 142 -14.02 11.30 -9.15
N TYR A 143 -12.83 11.04 -8.60
CA TYR A 143 -12.33 11.70 -7.39
C TYR A 143 -11.09 12.58 -7.66
N ALA A 144 -10.87 13.01 -8.89
CA ALA A 144 -9.67 13.75 -9.30
C ALA A 144 -9.40 15.00 -8.43
N ASP A 145 -10.46 15.70 -8.02
CA ASP A 145 -10.39 16.92 -7.22
C ASP A 145 -9.70 16.72 -5.86
N LEU A 146 -9.86 15.54 -5.26
CA LEU A 146 -9.23 15.16 -4.00
C LEU A 146 -7.71 14.94 -4.13
N PHE A 147 -7.23 14.70 -5.35
CA PHE A 147 -5.83 14.42 -5.65
C PHE A 147 -5.10 15.61 -6.27
N GLU A 148 -5.74 16.78 -6.37
CA GLU A 148 -5.06 17.97 -6.83
C GLU A 148 -3.99 18.41 -5.81
N PRO A 149 -2.80 18.85 -6.28
CA PRO A 149 -1.76 19.32 -5.39
C PRO A 149 -2.24 20.51 -4.54
N SER A 150 -2.13 20.38 -3.23
CA SER A 150 -2.45 21.45 -2.30
C SER A 150 -1.24 21.90 -1.50
N LYS A 151 -1.14 23.22 -1.27
CA LYS A 151 -0.14 23.83 -0.38
C LYS A 151 -0.65 23.98 1.05
N THR A 152 -1.94 23.72 1.28
CA THR A 152 -2.66 24.04 2.51
C THR A 152 -3.28 22.81 3.18
N VAL A 153 -3.23 21.64 2.52
CA VAL A 153 -3.68 20.35 3.08
C VAL A 153 -2.95 19.96 4.37
N TYR A 154 -1.73 20.44 4.57
CA TYR A 154 -0.96 20.21 5.80
C TYR A 154 -1.13 21.32 6.85
N ASN A 155 -1.90 22.36 6.56
CA ASN A 155 -2.17 23.40 7.55
C ASN A 155 -3.16 22.86 8.59
N MET A 156 -2.82 23.00 9.86
CA MET A 156 -3.71 22.61 10.94
C MET A 156 -4.93 23.53 10.97
N PRO A 157 -6.16 22.98 10.98
CA PRO A 157 -7.36 23.77 11.20
C PRO A 157 -7.27 24.57 12.50
N GLY A 158 -7.73 25.82 12.47
CA GLY A 158 -7.72 26.74 13.61
C GLY A 158 -6.44 27.56 13.78
N THR A 159 -5.24 26.98 13.62
CA THR A 159 -3.98 27.74 13.75
C THR A 159 -3.39 28.18 12.41
N GLY A 160 -3.69 27.47 11.32
CA GLY A 160 -3.09 27.72 10.01
C GLY A 160 -1.60 27.34 9.92
N GLU A 161 -1.02 26.79 10.99
CA GLU A 161 0.37 26.35 10.99
C GLU A 161 0.54 25.07 10.16
N ASP A 162 1.61 25.04 9.37
CA ASP A 162 2.06 23.85 8.65
C ASP A 162 2.46 22.74 9.64
N TRP A 163 1.76 21.61 9.56
CA TRP A 163 1.96 20.45 10.42
C TRP A 163 3.39 19.91 10.40
N PHE A 164 4.03 19.83 9.23
CA PHE A 164 5.39 19.32 9.11
C PHE A 164 6.39 20.26 9.77
N LYS A 165 6.21 21.59 9.64
CA LYS A 165 7.06 22.56 10.33
C LYS A 165 6.93 22.43 11.85
N VAL A 166 5.72 22.21 12.37
CA VAL A 166 5.49 22.00 13.81
C VAL A 166 6.16 20.70 14.28
N VAL A 167 5.99 19.60 13.54
CA VAL A 167 6.66 18.33 13.85
C VAL A 167 8.16 18.50 13.87
N MET A 168 8.76 19.07 12.82
CA MET A 168 10.21 19.23 12.72
C MET A 168 10.77 20.12 13.82
N ARG A 169 10.12 21.27 14.08
CA ARG A 169 10.51 22.18 15.17
C ARG A 169 10.51 21.44 16.52
N THR A 170 9.48 20.64 16.78
CA THR A 170 9.34 19.93 18.05
C THR A 170 10.33 18.78 18.19
N VAL A 171 10.53 18.00 17.13
CA VAL A 171 11.50 16.89 17.10
C VAL A 171 12.92 17.39 17.29
N VAL A 172 13.30 18.50 16.64
CA VAL A 172 14.63 19.12 16.80
C VAL A 172 14.80 19.63 18.22
N LYS A 173 13.80 20.34 18.76
CA LYS A 173 13.83 20.86 20.14
C LYS A 173 14.02 19.74 21.17
N ASN A 174 13.36 18.61 20.98
CA ASN A 174 13.39 17.47 21.91
C ASN A 174 14.40 16.37 21.50
N PHE A 175 15.38 16.69 20.65
CA PHE A 175 16.34 15.69 20.20
C PHE A 175 17.30 15.31 21.33
N HIS A 176 17.58 14.02 21.45
CA HIS A 176 18.55 13.47 22.40
C HIS A 176 19.42 12.43 21.69
N VAL A 177 20.67 12.25 22.11
CA VAL A 177 21.62 11.33 21.45
C VAL A 177 21.11 9.87 21.41
N SER A 178 20.32 9.45 22.39
CA SER A 178 19.68 8.13 22.40
C SER A 178 18.68 7.93 21.26
N HIS A 179 18.25 9.00 20.59
CA HIS A 179 17.38 8.96 19.42
C HIS A 179 18.11 8.58 18.13
N LEU A 180 19.45 8.57 18.10
CA LEU A 180 20.22 8.17 16.91
C LEU A 180 19.84 6.76 16.42
N ARG A 181 19.48 5.86 17.34
CA ARG A 181 18.97 4.51 17.03
C ARG A 181 17.66 4.50 16.22
N ALA A 182 16.88 5.58 16.27
CA ALA A 182 15.67 5.78 15.48
C ALA A 182 15.93 6.68 14.27
N ALA A 183 16.70 7.76 14.45
CA ALA A 183 16.98 8.75 13.42
C ALA A 183 17.76 8.16 12.23
N ILE A 184 18.80 7.36 12.49
CA ILE A 184 19.64 6.80 11.41
C ILE A 184 18.81 5.87 10.52
N PRO A 185 18.05 4.89 11.06
CA PRO A 185 17.23 4.01 10.23
C PRO A 185 16.08 4.75 9.54
N TYR A 186 15.48 5.75 10.21
CA TYR A 186 14.48 6.61 9.59
C TYR A 186 15.06 7.35 8.38
N ALA A 187 16.19 8.03 8.54
CA ALA A 187 16.82 8.80 7.48
C ALA A 187 17.29 7.90 6.32
N LEU A 188 17.81 6.70 6.61
CA LEU A 188 18.15 5.72 5.60
C LEU A 188 16.89 5.28 4.82
N GLN A 189 15.80 4.99 5.52
CA GLN A 189 14.55 4.56 4.90
C GLN A 189 13.94 5.66 4.02
N THR A 190 13.78 6.87 4.54
CA THR A 190 13.17 7.97 3.79
C THR A 190 14.08 8.44 2.66
N SER A 191 15.35 8.73 2.95
CA SER A 191 16.25 9.33 1.95
C SER A 191 16.66 8.37 0.83
N LEU A 192 16.81 7.07 1.14
CA LEU A 192 17.27 6.10 0.15
C LEU A 192 16.14 5.55 -0.73
N ILE A 193 14.92 5.42 -0.19
CA ILE A 193 13.83 4.66 -0.84
C ILE A 193 12.75 5.59 -1.40
N GLU A 194 12.46 6.71 -0.75
CA GLU A 194 11.31 7.56 -1.10
C GLU A 194 11.39 8.09 -2.52
N LEU A 195 12.52 8.70 -2.90
CA LEU A 195 12.68 9.30 -4.23
C LEU A 195 12.65 8.24 -5.37
N PRO A 196 13.32 7.07 -5.26
CA PRO A 196 13.11 5.96 -6.19
C PRO A 196 11.67 5.46 -6.26
N VAL A 197 10.99 5.30 -5.12
CA VAL A 197 9.59 4.86 -5.07
C VAL A 197 8.68 5.86 -5.77
N MET A 198 8.86 7.16 -5.53
CA MET A 198 8.15 8.21 -6.29
C MET A 198 8.39 8.05 -7.79
N GLY A 199 9.63 7.79 -8.21
CA GLY A 199 9.98 7.58 -9.62
C GLY A 199 9.30 6.37 -10.28
N ALA A 200 8.92 5.36 -9.50
CA ALA A 200 8.18 4.19 -9.97
C ALA A 200 6.68 4.46 -10.19
N LEU A 201 6.13 5.52 -9.58
CA LEU A 201 4.71 5.85 -9.71
C LEU A 201 4.39 6.43 -11.10
N PRO A 202 3.15 6.29 -11.61
CA PRO A 202 2.71 6.94 -12.85
C PRO A 202 2.89 8.47 -12.82
N ALA A 203 3.17 9.07 -13.98
CA ALA A 203 3.42 10.51 -14.09
C ALA A 203 2.28 11.38 -13.51
N ARG A 204 1.02 10.96 -13.70
CA ARG A 204 -0.15 11.65 -13.13
C ARG A 204 -0.11 11.66 -11.59
N MET A 205 0.27 10.56 -10.95
CA MET A 205 0.41 10.50 -9.49
C MET A 205 1.54 11.40 -9.00
N ARG A 206 2.69 11.40 -9.68
CA ARG A 206 3.80 12.30 -9.33
C ARG A 206 3.40 13.77 -9.47
N LYS A 207 2.60 14.11 -10.48
CA LYS A 207 2.00 15.44 -10.64
C LYS A 207 1.03 15.76 -9.49
N ALA A 208 0.14 14.84 -9.13
CA ALA A 208 -0.80 14.97 -8.01
C ALA A 208 -0.09 15.17 -6.66
N MET A 209 1.07 14.54 -6.47
CA MET A 209 1.95 14.77 -5.32
C MET A 209 2.64 16.14 -5.32
N GLY A 210 2.47 16.96 -6.38
CA GLY A 210 3.04 18.30 -6.49
C GLY A 210 4.53 18.32 -6.83
N LEU A 211 5.09 17.24 -7.40
CA LEU A 211 6.51 17.22 -7.78
C LEU A 211 6.79 18.28 -8.85
N SER A 212 7.81 19.11 -8.60
CA SER A 212 8.33 20.01 -9.63
C SER A 212 8.92 19.23 -10.82
N PRO A 213 8.98 19.79 -12.04
CA PRO A 213 9.57 19.10 -13.20
C PRO A 213 11.01 18.62 -12.98
N ARG A 214 11.79 19.32 -12.16
CA ARG A 214 13.16 18.91 -11.81
C ARG A 214 13.17 17.69 -10.90
N LEU A 215 12.33 17.69 -9.85
CA LEU A 215 12.21 16.58 -8.92
C LEU A 215 11.59 15.35 -9.59
N ASP A 216 10.61 15.53 -10.49
CA ASP A 216 10.02 14.44 -11.29
C ASP A 216 11.08 13.68 -12.09
N ARG A 217 11.94 14.41 -12.83
CA ARG A 217 13.05 13.80 -13.59
C ARG A 217 14.07 13.12 -12.67
N ALA A 218 14.40 13.76 -11.55
CA ALA A 218 15.31 13.19 -10.56
C ALA A 218 14.75 11.89 -9.97
N ALA A 219 13.44 11.82 -9.69
CA ALA A 219 12.78 10.64 -9.18
C ALA A 219 12.83 9.47 -10.18
N VAL A 220 12.53 9.72 -11.46
CA VAL A 220 12.60 8.70 -12.52
C VAL A 220 14.02 8.18 -12.70
N LEU A 221 15.03 9.05 -12.63
CA LEU A 221 16.44 8.63 -12.67
C LEU A 221 16.82 7.83 -11.43
N ALA A 222 16.42 8.29 -10.24
CA ALA A 222 16.67 7.61 -8.97
C ALA A 222 16.10 6.19 -8.96
N ALA A 223 14.90 5.97 -9.51
CA ALA A 223 14.32 4.64 -9.66
C ALA A 223 15.24 3.68 -10.45
N LYS A 224 15.83 4.15 -11.56
CA LYS A 224 16.76 3.32 -12.35
C LYS A 224 18.06 3.02 -11.60
N LEU A 225 18.62 4.04 -10.94
CA LEU A 225 19.86 3.91 -10.17
C LEU A 225 19.69 3.06 -8.91
N PHE A 226 18.45 2.91 -8.43
CA PHE A 226 18.12 2.11 -7.25
C PHE A 226 18.06 0.59 -7.52
N LEU A 227 18.02 0.16 -8.79
CA LEU A 227 17.87 -1.27 -9.14
C LEU A 227 18.90 -2.21 -8.48
N PRO A 228 20.21 -1.90 -8.39
CA PRO A 228 21.17 -2.76 -7.70
C PRO A 228 20.88 -2.88 -6.21
N ILE A 229 20.41 -1.80 -5.58
CA ILE A 229 20.03 -1.78 -4.16
C ILE A 229 18.75 -2.60 -3.97
N ALA A 230 17.75 -2.42 -4.84
CA ALA A 230 16.53 -3.21 -4.83
C ALA A 230 16.82 -4.72 -4.95
N TRP A 231 17.75 -5.10 -5.84
CA TRP A 231 18.20 -6.49 -5.97
C TRP A 231 18.85 -7.01 -4.68
N LEU A 232 19.72 -6.21 -4.06
CA LEU A 232 20.37 -6.58 -2.79
C LEU A 232 19.35 -6.75 -1.66
N MET A 233 18.36 -5.86 -1.57
CA MET A 233 17.30 -5.90 -0.55
C MET A 233 16.41 -7.15 -0.65
N GLN A 234 16.34 -7.77 -1.83
CA GLN A 234 15.58 -9.01 -2.06
C GLN A 234 16.38 -10.27 -1.70
N GLN A 235 17.66 -10.15 -1.36
CA GLN A 235 18.47 -11.29 -0.92
C GLN A 235 18.11 -11.68 0.52
N GLY A 236 17.97 -12.98 0.81
CA GLY A 236 17.39 -13.49 2.06
C GLY A 236 17.90 -12.86 3.37
N PRO A 237 19.23 -12.68 3.58
CA PRO A 237 19.73 -12.04 4.80
C PRO A 237 19.30 -10.57 4.92
N TYR A 238 19.31 -9.82 3.82
CA TYR A 238 18.95 -8.41 3.78
C TYR A 238 17.43 -8.23 3.89
N GLU A 239 16.65 -9.04 3.17
CA GLU A 239 15.19 -9.09 3.27
C GLU A 239 14.78 -9.27 4.75
N ARG A 240 15.36 -10.27 5.43
CA ARG A 240 15.06 -10.55 6.85
C ARG A 240 15.43 -9.38 7.76
N CYS A 241 16.57 -8.74 7.52
CA CYS A 241 17.03 -7.59 8.30
C CYS A 241 16.06 -6.42 8.15
N VAL A 242 15.72 -6.06 6.91
CA VAL A 242 14.80 -4.96 6.58
C VAL A 242 13.41 -5.22 7.15
N LEU A 243 12.83 -6.40 6.92
CA LEU A 243 11.50 -6.76 7.41
C LEU A 243 11.43 -6.75 8.95
N ARG A 244 12.43 -7.30 9.64
CA ARG A 244 12.47 -7.23 11.11
C ARG A 244 12.52 -5.81 11.63
N ARG A 245 13.23 -4.93 10.93
CA ARG A 245 13.35 -3.52 11.32
C ARG A 245 12.06 -2.75 11.06
N MET A 246 11.39 -3.02 9.94
CA MET A 246 10.19 -2.29 9.53
C MET A 246 8.92 -2.80 10.21
N TRP A 247 8.71 -4.11 10.17
CA TRP A 247 7.46 -4.78 10.57
C TRP A 247 7.60 -5.54 11.90
N GLY A 248 8.78 -5.51 12.53
CA GLY A 248 9.03 -6.17 13.80
C GLY A 248 9.43 -7.64 13.67
N PRO A 249 9.69 -8.32 14.80
CA PRO A 249 10.29 -9.66 14.81
C PRO A 249 9.38 -10.75 14.20
N ASP A 250 8.06 -10.58 14.27
CA ASP A 250 7.09 -11.56 13.76
C ASP A 250 6.88 -11.50 12.24
N SER A 251 7.40 -10.46 11.58
CA SER A 251 7.28 -10.26 10.13
C SER A 251 7.77 -11.46 9.31
N ILE A 252 8.85 -12.11 9.78
CA ILE A 252 9.43 -13.26 9.09
C ILE A 252 8.49 -14.47 9.19
N ARG A 253 7.91 -14.71 10.36
CA ARG A 253 6.94 -15.80 10.57
C ARG A 253 5.70 -15.58 9.73
N LEU A 254 5.22 -14.34 9.66
CA LEU A 254 4.08 -13.96 8.82
C LEU A 254 4.37 -14.25 7.35
N LEU A 255 5.52 -13.81 6.83
CA LEU A 255 5.92 -14.03 5.44
C LEU A 255 6.09 -15.52 5.11
N GLU A 256 6.76 -16.28 5.97
CA GLU A 256 6.91 -17.72 5.80
C GLU A 256 5.55 -18.44 5.84
N SER A 257 4.63 -17.99 6.70
CA SER A 257 3.26 -18.51 6.74
C SER A 257 2.50 -18.21 5.46
N ALA A 258 2.61 -17.00 4.93
CA ALA A 258 1.99 -16.59 3.68
C ALA A 258 2.50 -17.43 2.49
N ARG A 259 3.82 -17.63 2.40
CA ARG A 259 4.44 -18.49 1.37
C ARG A 259 3.89 -19.93 1.42
N ARG A 260 3.84 -20.54 2.61
CA ARG A 260 3.26 -21.88 2.80
C ARG A 260 1.78 -21.93 2.42
N LEU A 261 1.00 -20.92 2.78
CA LEU A 261 -0.43 -20.84 2.44
C LEU A 261 -0.62 -20.73 0.92
N HIS A 262 0.21 -19.93 0.24
CA HIS A 262 0.19 -19.79 -1.20
C HIS A 262 0.53 -21.12 -1.91
N GLU A 263 1.61 -21.78 -1.49
CA GLU A 263 2.00 -23.09 -2.04
C GLU A 263 0.90 -24.14 -1.90
N ARG A 264 0.26 -24.23 -0.72
CA ARG A 264 -0.88 -25.13 -0.48
C ARG A 264 -2.05 -24.81 -1.40
N THR A 265 -2.41 -23.53 -1.53
CA THR A 265 -3.51 -23.09 -2.40
C THR A 265 -3.23 -23.43 -3.87
N LEU A 266 -1.99 -23.28 -4.33
CA LEU A 266 -1.60 -23.68 -5.69
C LEU A 266 -1.69 -25.19 -5.90
N ALA A 267 -1.25 -25.98 -4.93
CA ALA A 267 -1.34 -27.45 -4.96
C ALA A 267 -2.81 -27.91 -5.02
N GLU A 268 -3.67 -27.36 -4.16
CA GLU A 268 -5.11 -27.66 -4.15
C GLU A 268 -5.78 -27.31 -5.48
N ARG A 269 -5.45 -26.15 -6.07
CA ARG A 269 -5.95 -25.76 -7.40
C ARG A 269 -5.44 -26.67 -8.52
N ALA A 270 -4.24 -27.23 -8.39
CA ALA A 270 -3.72 -28.19 -9.37
C ALA A 270 -4.50 -29.52 -9.28
N VAL A 271 -4.70 -30.03 -8.07
CA VAL A 271 -5.49 -31.25 -7.82
C VAL A 271 -6.94 -31.08 -8.30
N GLY A 272 -7.58 -29.95 -7.96
CA GLY A 272 -8.96 -29.67 -8.40
C GLY A 272 -9.11 -29.61 -9.92
N ARG A 273 -8.13 -29.05 -10.63
CA ARG A 273 -8.13 -29.03 -12.11
C ARG A 273 -7.95 -30.42 -12.72
N LEU A 274 -7.10 -31.26 -12.13
CA LEU A 274 -6.93 -32.65 -12.58
C LEU A 274 -8.21 -33.47 -12.35
N ALA A 275 -8.89 -33.28 -11.21
CA ALA A 275 -10.14 -33.96 -10.90
C ALA A 275 -11.30 -33.52 -11.82
N ALA A 276 -11.40 -32.22 -12.13
CA ALA A 276 -12.39 -31.69 -13.07
C ALA A 276 -12.14 -32.19 -14.50
N GLY A 277 -10.89 -32.15 -14.97
CA GLY A 277 -10.54 -32.67 -16.30
C GLY A 277 -10.74 -34.19 -16.46
N ALA A 278 -10.58 -34.97 -15.39
CA ALA A 278 -10.90 -36.41 -15.40
C ALA A 278 -12.41 -36.69 -15.45
N SER A 279 -13.23 -35.78 -14.90
CA SER A 279 -14.69 -35.89 -14.92
C SER A 279 -15.27 -35.57 -16.31
N ASP A 280 -14.67 -34.63 -17.05
CA ASP A 280 -15.07 -34.33 -18.44
C ASP A 280 -14.65 -35.43 -19.43
N ALA A 281 -13.59 -36.19 -19.13
CA ALA A 281 -13.14 -37.32 -19.96
C ALA A 281 -13.98 -38.60 -19.81
N THR A 282 -14.88 -38.65 -18.82
CA THR A 282 -15.74 -39.82 -18.54
C THR A 282 -17.19 -39.64 -18.97
N ALA A 283 -17.54 -38.52 -19.62
CA ALA A 283 -18.83 -38.37 -20.27
C ALA A 283 -18.92 -39.32 -21.49
N PRO A 284 -19.83 -40.31 -21.51
CA PRO A 284 -19.95 -41.22 -22.64
C PRO A 284 -20.45 -40.46 -23.87
N ALA A 285 -19.83 -40.72 -25.03
CA ALA A 285 -20.31 -40.34 -26.35
C ALA A 285 -21.66 -41.05 -26.63
N GLY A 286 -22.73 -40.53 -26.06
CA GLY A 286 -24.08 -41.06 -26.19
C GLY A 286 -24.82 -40.43 -27.36
N GLY A 287 -24.93 -41.18 -28.45
CA GLY A 287 -26.16 -41.20 -29.26
C GLY A 287 -26.18 -40.33 -30.51
N ALA A 288 -25.52 -40.79 -31.57
CA ALA A 288 -26.08 -40.62 -32.91
C ALA A 288 -27.44 -41.35 -32.97
N ALA A 289 -28.53 -40.59 -33.05
CA ALA A 289 -29.83 -41.09 -33.43
C ALA A 289 -30.24 -40.41 -34.74
N THR A 290 -30.00 -41.14 -35.83
CA THR A 290 -30.65 -41.00 -37.13
C THR A 290 -32.17 -40.99 -36.97
N SER A 291 -32.83 -39.98 -37.51
CA SER A 291 -34.26 -40.03 -37.83
C SER A 291 -34.50 -39.35 -39.16
N VAL A 292 -34.55 -40.19 -40.20
CA VAL A 292 -35.20 -39.91 -41.48
C VAL A 292 -36.71 -39.96 -41.24
N ARG A 293 -37.41 -38.85 -41.48
CA ARG A 293 -38.65 -38.76 -42.25
C ARG A 293 -39.04 -37.30 -42.42
#